data_AF-A0A529VHG5-F1
#
_entry.id   AF-A0A529VHG5-F1
#
_cell.length_a   1.000
_cell.length_b   1.000
_cell.length_c   1.000
_cell.angle_alpha   90.00
_cell.angle_beta   90.00
_cell.angle_gamma   90.00
#
_symmetry.space_group_name_H-M   'P 1'
#
loop_
_entity.id
_entity.type
_entity.pdbx_description
1 polymer ?
#
loop_
_entity_poly.entity_id
_entity_poly.type
_entity_poly.pdbx_seq_one_letter_code
_entity_poly.pdbx_strand_id
1 'polypeptide(L)'
;HFVYTITDGDGDTSTVTLDITVNNVTVTASDTDALVYEKGLPAGSDAAGNSEIFNGAITPAGGTGPYTYTLNSSATGSYGNLVLNADGTYTYTLTKTYDGATANNGITTEQDKDSFTYTVTDAHGNTTTGTILVDIVDDVPTAHADTNSVSEGSQVSGNVLTDGTADVLGADGAAPGGAVTGVATGSNVSNPVSGNLGGAGIVGQYGTLVLNANGSYTYTA
;
A
#
# COMPACT_ATOMS: atom_id res chain seq x y z
N HIS A 1 -1.32 35.24 41.28
CA HIS A 1 -1.98 36.27 42.09
C HIS A 1 -0.94 36.93 42.97
N PHE A 2 -0.83 38.25 42.93
CA PHE A 2 0.11 39.04 43.69
C PHE A 2 -0.61 40.22 44.34
N VAL A 3 -0.08 40.75 45.43
CA VAL A 3 -0.60 41.94 46.11
C VAL A 3 0.48 43.02 46.04
N TYR A 4 0.11 44.25 45.70
CA TYR A 4 1.03 45.38 45.75
C TYR A 4 0.39 46.58 46.44
N THR A 5 1.25 47.41 47.02
CA THR A 5 0.85 48.62 47.74
C THR A 5 1.65 49.80 47.19
N ILE A 6 0.97 50.90 46.90
CA ILE A 6 1.61 52.18 46.62
C ILE A 6 1.59 53.05 47.87
N THR A 7 2.59 53.91 48.03
CA THR A 7 2.69 54.91 49.09
C THR A 7 3.03 56.25 48.47
N ASP A 8 2.36 57.33 48.86
CA ASP A 8 2.67 58.67 48.37
C ASP A 8 3.74 59.38 49.22
N GLY A 9 3.94 60.68 49.00
CA GLY A 9 5.05 61.44 49.57
C GLY A 9 4.91 61.76 51.06
N ASP A 10 3.71 61.69 51.63
CA ASP A 10 3.45 61.94 53.05
C ASP A 10 3.06 60.67 53.83
N GLY A 11 2.84 59.55 53.14
CA GLY A 11 2.86 58.21 53.73
C GLY A 11 1.54 57.45 53.62
N ASP A 12 0.55 57.98 52.90
CA ASP A 12 -0.71 57.30 52.67
C ASP A 12 -0.51 56.09 51.73
N THR A 13 -1.15 54.96 52.07
CA THR A 13 -0.97 53.71 51.33
C THR A 13 -2.26 53.22 50.68
N SER A 14 -2.16 52.65 49.48
CA SER A 14 -3.26 51.95 48.81
C SER A 14 -2.82 50.59 48.29
N THR A 15 -3.54 49.54 48.67
CA THR A 15 -3.22 48.15 48.35
C THR A 15 -4.25 47.55 47.40
N VAL A 16 -3.80 46.90 46.34
CA VAL A 16 -4.65 46.19 45.38
C VAL A 16 -3.96 44.91 44.89
N THR A 17 -4.71 44.05 44.20
CA THR A 17 -4.21 42.79 43.64
C THR A 17 -3.76 42.96 42.18
N LEU A 18 -2.75 42.17 41.80
CA LEU A 18 -2.34 41.91 40.43
C LEU A 18 -2.58 40.43 40.12
N ASP A 19 -3.51 40.17 39.22
CA ASP A 19 -3.76 38.84 38.70
C ASP A 19 -3.00 38.62 37.40
N ILE A 20 -2.21 37.55 37.36
CA ILE A 20 -1.52 37.08 36.16
C ILE A 20 -2.16 35.75 35.77
N THR A 21 -2.80 35.73 34.60
CA THR A 21 -3.31 34.51 33.99
C THR A 21 -2.23 33.95 33.06
N VAL A 22 -1.78 32.73 33.34
CA VAL A 22 -0.93 31.97 32.43
C VAL A 22 -1.82 30.98 31.69
N ASN A 23 -1.97 31.18 30.39
CA ASN A 23 -2.72 30.24 29.55
C ASN A 23 -1.84 29.05 29.20
N ASN A 24 -2.42 27.85 29.25
CA ASN A 24 -1.74 26.67 28.72
C ASN A 24 -1.62 26.80 27.20
N VAL A 25 -0.45 26.47 26.67
CA VAL A 25 -0.24 26.39 25.22
C VAL A 25 -0.56 24.96 24.79
N THR A 26 -1.43 24.81 23.79
CA THR A 26 -1.74 23.51 23.19
C THR A 26 -0.87 23.29 21.97
N VAL A 27 -0.27 22.09 21.87
CA VAL A 27 0.35 21.60 20.64
C VAL A 27 -0.59 20.60 19.96
N THR A 28 -0.71 20.69 18.65
CA THR A 28 -1.47 19.76 17.80
C THR A 28 -0.58 19.28 16.66
N ALA A 29 -0.89 18.11 16.10
CA ALA A 29 -0.19 17.56 14.95
C ALA A 29 -1.21 16.97 13.98
N SER A 30 -0.91 17.09 12.69
CA SER A 30 -1.64 16.41 11.62
C SER A 30 -0.66 15.73 10.68
N ASP A 31 -1.03 14.58 10.17
CA ASP A 31 -0.27 13.80 9.20
C ASP A 31 -1.18 13.38 8.03
N THR A 32 -0.66 12.52 7.15
CA THR A 32 -1.42 11.98 6.02
C THR A 32 -1.24 10.48 5.98
N ASP A 33 -2.35 9.76 5.99
CA ASP A 33 -2.33 8.31 5.84
C ASP A 33 -1.67 7.91 4.52
N ALA A 34 -0.88 6.85 4.57
CA ALA A 34 -0.16 6.36 3.41
C ALA A 34 -1.10 5.55 2.52
N LEU A 35 -1.06 5.81 1.22
CA LEU A 35 -1.65 4.95 0.20
C LEU A 35 -0.53 4.38 -0.67
N VAL A 36 -0.35 3.07 -0.61
CA VAL A 36 0.68 2.34 -1.35
C VAL A 36 0.07 1.24 -2.20
N TYR A 37 0.79 0.80 -3.22
CA TYR A 37 0.30 -0.16 -4.19
C TYR A 37 1.24 -1.34 -4.31
N GLU A 38 0.66 -2.53 -4.32
CA GLU A 38 1.40 -3.78 -4.49
C GLU A 38 2.05 -3.90 -5.86
N LYS A 39 1.49 -3.24 -6.89
CA LYS A 39 2.08 -3.25 -8.23
C LYS A 39 3.53 -2.75 -8.25
N GLY A 40 3.92 -1.93 -7.28
CA GLY A 40 5.30 -1.44 -7.13
C GLY A 40 6.24 -2.42 -6.43
N LEU A 41 5.73 -3.49 -5.82
CA LEU A 41 6.56 -4.54 -5.25
C LEU A 41 7.40 -5.24 -6.35
N PRO A 42 8.50 -5.92 -6.00
CA PRO A 42 9.39 -6.54 -6.98
C PRO A 42 8.72 -7.56 -7.93
N ALA A 43 7.62 -8.20 -7.49
CA ALA A 43 6.82 -9.13 -8.29
C ALA A 43 5.57 -8.47 -8.91
N GLY A 44 5.30 -7.21 -8.59
CA GLY A 44 4.12 -6.49 -9.03
C GLY A 44 4.17 -6.11 -10.51
N SER A 45 3.00 -5.74 -11.03
CA SER A 45 2.79 -5.39 -12.44
C SER A 45 3.54 -4.13 -12.92
N ASP A 46 4.06 -3.33 -11.98
CA ASP A 46 4.79 -2.08 -12.20
C ASP A 46 6.03 -2.00 -11.29
N ALA A 47 6.76 -3.12 -11.17
CA ALA A 47 7.91 -3.27 -10.26
C ALA A 47 9.08 -2.29 -10.51
N ALA A 48 9.13 -1.65 -11.67
CA ALA A 48 10.10 -0.59 -11.99
C ALA A 48 9.64 0.80 -11.52
N GLY A 49 8.38 0.91 -11.09
CA GLY A 49 7.80 2.09 -10.47
C GLY A 49 8.28 2.26 -9.03
N ASN A 50 7.50 3.04 -8.27
CA ASN A 50 7.79 3.36 -6.86
C ASN A 50 6.50 3.53 -6.04
N SER A 51 5.38 2.97 -6.50
CA SER A 51 4.07 3.13 -5.86
C SER A 51 3.95 2.35 -4.54
N GLU A 52 4.91 1.49 -4.24
CA GLU A 52 5.13 0.83 -2.96
C GLU A 52 5.75 1.77 -1.90
N ILE A 53 6.13 3.00 -2.29
CA ILE A 53 6.73 4.01 -1.42
C ILE A 53 5.79 5.21 -1.26
N PHE A 54 5.49 5.57 -0.02
CA PHE A 54 4.77 6.79 0.33
C PHE A 54 5.67 7.73 1.13
N ASN A 55 5.64 9.03 0.80
CA ASN A 55 6.37 10.07 1.52
C ASN A 55 5.38 11.10 2.07
N GLY A 56 5.45 11.35 3.38
CA GLY A 56 4.61 12.30 4.08
C GLY A 56 5.38 13.14 5.09
N ALA A 57 4.66 14.00 5.81
CA ALA A 57 5.24 14.81 6.88
C ALA A 57 4.21 15.10 7.97
N ILE A 58 4.67 15.07 9.22
CA ILE A 58 3.89 15.49 10.38
C ILE A 58 3.98 17.01 10.49
N THR A 59 2.84 17.68 10.42
CA THR A 59 2.73 19.14 10.51
C THR A 59 2.26 19.53 11.91
N PRO A 60 3.14 20.09 12.77
CA PRO A 60 2.75 20.60 14.07
C PRO A 60 2.09 21.97 13.97
N ALA A 61 1.22 22.29 14.92
CA ALA A 61 0.64 23.62 15.11
C ALA A 61 0.46 23.94 16.60
N GLY A 62 0.38 25.24 16.93
CA GLY A 62 0.43 25.72 18.30
C GLY A 62 1.80 25.52 18.94
N GLY A 63 1.94 25.65 20.26
CA GLY A 63 3.23 25.47 20.93
C GLY A 63 4.29 26.52 20.57
N THR A 64 5.54 26.22 20.88
CA THR A 64 6.71 27.00 20.42
C THR A 64 7.78 26.05 19.89
N GLY A 65 8.27 26.31 18.68
CA GLY A 65 9.37 25.53 18.10
C GLY A 65 10.72 25.77 18.80
N PRO A 66 11.74 24.92 18.55
CA PRO A 66 11.71 23.76 17.65
C PRO A 66 10.83 22.62 18.18
N TYR A 67 10.30 21.81 17.26
CA TYR A 67 9.55 20.60 17.59
C TYR A 67 10.45 19.36 17.47
N THR A 68 10.16 18.33 18.25
CA THR A 68 10.75 17.00 18.10
C THR A 68 9.68 15.96 17.82
N TYR A 69 10.06 14.92 17.08
CA TYR A 69 9.16 13.87 16.61
C TYR A 69 9.72 12.52 17.04
N THR A 70 8.90 11.70 17.68
CA THR A 70 9.30 10.37 18.14
C THR A 70 8.26 9.34 17.77
N LEU A 71 8.70 8.22 17.20
CA LEU A 71 7.83 7.07 17.00
C LEU A 71 7.61 6.36 18.34
N ASN A 72 6.36 6.08 18.67
CA ASN A 72 5.98 5.36 19.88
C ASN A 72 5.81 3.85 19.61
N SER A 73 5.48 3.48 18.37
CA SER A 73 5.34 2.09 17.91
C SER A 73 6.63 1.54 17.30
N SER A 74 6.60 0.26 16.92
CA SER A 74 7.61 -0.33 16.04
C SER A 74 7.65 0.41 14.70
N ALA A 75 8.84 0.61 14.15
CA ALA A 75 9.06 1.10 12.78
C ALA A 75 8.74 0.03 11.72
N THR A 76 8.68 -1.24 12.12
CA THR A 76 8.28 -2.36 11.26
C THR A 76 6.82 -2.70 11.52
N GLY A 77 5.99 -2.55 10.49
CA GLY A 77 4.62 -3.03 10.44
C GLY A 77 4.52 -4.48 9.98
N SER A 78 3.31 -4.93 9.70
CA SER A 78 3.03 -6.26 9.16
C SER A 78 3.50 -6.39 7.71
N TYR A 79 3.24 -5.34 6.90
CA TYR A 79 3.42 -5.34 5.45
C TYR A 79 4.60 -4.48 4.98
N GLY A 80 4.99 -3.48 5.77
CA GLY A 80 6.07 -2.58 5.41
C GLY A 80 6.80 -1.97 6.59
N ASN A 81 7.62 -0.97 6.28
CA ASN A 81 8.43 -0.26 7.27
C ASN A 81 8.24 1.24 7.14
N LEU A 82 8.14 1.93 8.27
CA LEU A 82 8.12 3.38 8.37
C LEU A 82 9.47 3.89 8.88
N VAL A 83 10.03 4.89 8.20
CA VAL A 83 11.14 5.70 8.70
C VAL A 83 10.61 7.08 9.02
N LEU A 84 10.69 7.50 10.28
CA LEU A 84 10.38 8.86 10.73
C LEU A 84 11.69 9.63 10.95
N ASN A 85 11.88 10.71 10.21
CA ASN A 85 13.06 11.56 10.28
C ASN A 85 12.92 12.62 11.39
N ALA A 86 14.06 13.18 11.81
CA ALA A 86 14.09 14.20 12.87
C ALA A 86 13.40 15.52 12.50
N ASP A 87 13.21 15.79 11.21
CA ASP A 87 12.50 16.97 10.69
C ASP A 87 10.98 16.77 10.57
N GLY A 88 10.47 15.59 10.99
CA GLY A 88 9.05 15.26 10.94
C GLY A 88 8.59 14.69 9.60
N THR A 89 9.46 14.59 8.59
CA THR A 89 9.17 13.84 7.37
C THR A 89 9.20 12.33 7.64
N TYR A 90 8.39 11.56 6.93
CA TYR A 90 8.42 10.11 7.02
C TYR A 90 8.27 9.45 5.66
N THR A 91 8.84 8.25 5.55
CA THR A 91 8.70 7.39 4.39
C THR A 91 8.17 6.04 4.85
N TYR A 92 7.07 5.59 4.25
CA TYR A 92 6.63 4.20 4.35
C TYR A 92 7.02 3.45 3.08
N THR A 93 7.53 2.23 3.24
CA THR A 93 7.84 1.32 2.14
C THR A 93 7.12 0.00 2.37
N LEU A 94 6.20 -0.33 1.47
CA LEU A 94 5.55 -1.63 1.40
C LEU A 94 6.57 -2.67 0.94
N THR A 95 6.60 -3.82 1.62
CA THR A 95 7.60 -4.88 1.35
C THR A 95 7.00 -6.27 1.21
N LYS A 96 5.71 -6.42 1.49
CA LYS A 96 4.96 -7.66 1.39
C LYS A 96 3.59 -7.38 0.81
N THR A 97 3.05 -8.37 0.13
CA THR A 97 1.66 -8.36 -0.31
C THR A 97 0.72 -8.52 0.89
N TYR A 98 -0.49 -8.02 0.72
CA TYR A 98 -1.67 -8.27 1.51
C TYR A 98 -2.69 -9.01 0.64
N ASP A 99 -2.73 -10.32 0.78
CA ASP A 99 -3.79 -11.13 0.17
C ASP A 99 -5.13 -10.80 0.85
N GLY A 100 -6.03 -10.13 0.13
CA GLY A 100 -7.37 -9.81 0.61
C GLY A 100 -8.14 -11.04 1.12
N ALA A 101 -9.07 -10.84 2.06
CA ALA A 101 -9.84 -11.94 2.65
C ALA A 101 -10.80 -12.64 1.67
N THR A 102 -11.04 -12.05 0.50
CA THR A 102 -11.95 -12.54 -0.54
C THR A 102 -11.23 -12.62 -1.87
N ALA A 103 -11.30 -13.79 -2.52
CA ALA A 103 -10.73 -14.00 -3.84
C ALA A 103 -11.57 -13.32 -4.94
N ASN A 104 -10.90 -12.80 -5.97
CA ASN A 104 -11.50 -12.25 -7.19
C ASN A 104 -12.31 -10.95 -7.00
N ASN A 105 -11.70 -9.95 -6.36
CA ASN A 105 -12.33 -8.65 -6.14
C ASN A 105 -11.86 -7.56 -7.11
N GLY A 106 -10.90 -7.89 -7.98
CA GLY A 106 -10.19 -6.89 -8.77
C GLY A 106 -9.38 -5.95 -7.88
N ILE A 107 -9.00 -4.78 -8.41
CA ILE A 107 -8.24 -3.79 -7.66
C ILE A 107 -9.10 -3.24 -6.51
N THR A 108 -8.71 -3.53 -5.28
CA THR A 108 -9.34 -2.98 -4.06
C THR A 108 -8.35 -2.16 -3.24
N THR A 109 -8.88 -1.22 -2.44
CA THR A 109 -8.09 -0.51 -1.41
C THR A 109 -8.43 -1.10 -0.06
N GLU A 110 -7.41 -1.67 0.55
CA GLU A 110 -7.46 -2.41 1.80
C GLU A 110 -7.00 -1.48 2.92
N GLN A 111 -7.95 -1.02 3.73
CA GLN A 111 -7.72 0.07 4.68
C GLN A 111 -7.00 -0.37 5.96
N ASP A 112 -6.20 0.54 6.52
CA ASP A 112 -5.62 0.45 7.87
C ASP A 112 -4.80 -0.83 8.15
N LYS A 113 -4.03 -1.30 7.15
CA LYS A 113 -3.31 -2.58 7.22
C LYS A 113 -2.04 -2.51 8.07
N ASP A 114 -1.40 -1.35 8.10
CA ASP A 114 -0.36 -1.00 9.07
C ASP A 114 -0.74 0.29 9.82
N SER A 115 -0.23 0.45 11.04
CA SER A 115 -0.44 1.66 11.86
C SER A 115 0.79 2.02 12.67
N PHE A 116 1.08 3.32 12.74
CA PHE A 116 2.28 3.85 13.38
C PHE A 116 1.94 5.03 14.28
N THR A 117 2.14 4.89 15.59
CA THR A 117 1.83 5.97 16.55
C THR A 117 3.06 6.82 16.80
N TYR A 118 2.88 8.13 16.89
CA TYR A 118 3.97 9.08 17.12
C TYR A 118 3.61 10.12 18.18
N THR A 119 4.64 10.78 18.72
CA THR A 119 4.53 11.93 19.61
C THR A 119 5.26 13.12 19.00
N VAL A 120 4.64 14.30 19.07
CA VAL A 120 5.29 15.59 18.79
C VAL A 120 5.45 16.35 20.10
N THR A 121 6.63 16.89 20.35
CA THR A 121 6.95 17.69 21.53
C THR A 121 7.43 19.08 21.12
N ASP A 122 6.92 20.14 21.75
CA ASP A 122 7.39 21.51 21.55
C ASP A 122 8.61 21.86 22.45
N ALA A 123 9.19 23.05 22.29
CA ALA A 123 10.37 23.49 23.03
C ALA A 123 10.16 23.63 24.55
N HIS A 124 8.91 23.67 25.02
CA HIS A 124 8.55 23.79 26.43
C HIS A 124 8.06 22.46 27.03
N GLY A 125 8.12 21.37 26.26
CA GLY A 125 7.73 20.04 26.69
C GLY A 125 6.23 19.74 26.57
N ASN A 126 5.45 20.58 25.90
CA ASN A 126 4.07 20.26 25.57
C ASN A 126 4.06 19.16 24.51
N THR A 127 3.20 18.14 24.67
CA THR A 127 3.15 16.99 23.76
C THR A 127 1.77 16.77 23.17
N THR A 128 1.75 16.13 22.00
CA THR A 128 0.55 15.56 21.38
C THR A 128 0.92 14.29 20.64
N THR A 129 -0.06 13.42 20.41
CA THR A 129 0.12 12.13 19.73
C THR A 129 -0.75 12.06 18.48
N GLY A 130 -0.26 11.35 17.47
CA GLY A 130 -1.04 11.01 16.27
C GLY A 130 -0.73 9.60 15.80
N THR A 131 -1.40 9.18 14.74
CA THR A 131 -1.27 7.85 14.14
C THR A 131 -1.26 8.00 12.63
N ILE A 132 -0.23 7.48 11.99
CA ILE A 132 -0.18 7.31 10.53
C ILE A 132 -0.77 5.93 10.22
N LEU A 133 -1.86 5.89 9.46
CA LEU A 133 -2.45 4.64 8.95
C LEU A 133 -1.91 4.36 7.55
N VAL A 134 -1.97 3.09 7.14
CA VAL A 134 -1.51 2.65 5.83
C VAL A 134 -2.58 1.82 5.13
N ASP A 135 -3.02 2.31 4.00
CA ASP A 135 -3.90 1.63 3.05
C ASP A 135 -3.06 0.99 1.94
N ILE A 136 -3.41 -0.23 1.57
CA ILE A 136 -2.74 -1.01 0.52
C ILE A 136 -3.69 -1.22 -0.64
N VAL A 137 -3.24 -0.93 -1.86
CA VAL A 137 -3.99 -1.20 -3.09
C VAL A 137 -3.48 -2.48 -3.74
N ASP A 138 -4.41 -3.43 -3.92
CA ASP A 138 -4.21 -4.74 -4.52
C ASP A 138 -3.73 -4.64 -5.99
N ASP A 139 -2.85 -5.56 -6.38
CA ASP A 139 -2.38 -5.72 -7.76
C ASP A 139 -3.02 -6.94 -8.44
N VAL A 140 -3.40 -6.78 -9.72
CA VAL A 140 -4.18 -7.80 -10.44
C VAL A 140 -3.44 -8.36 -11.65
N PRO A 141 -3.70 -9.63 -12.03
CA PRO A 141 -3.09 -10.21 -13.22
C PRO A 141 -3.60 -9.54 -14.51
N THR A 142 -2.73 -9.48 -15.52
CA THR A 142 -3.04 -9.03 -16.89
C THR A 142 -2.53 -10.07 -17.87
N ALA A 143 -3.45 -10.66 -18.63
CA ALA A 143 -3.13 -11.59 -19.72
C ALA A 143 -2.93 -10.86 -21.05
N HIS A 144 -2.01 -11.35 -21.87
CA HIS A 144 -1.74 -10.90 -23.22
C HIS A 144 -2.15 -11.97 -24.24
N ALA A 145 -2.53 -11.52 -25.44
CA ALA A 145 -3.00 -12.44 -26.46
C ALA A 145 -1.83 -13.11 -27.20
N ASP A 146 -1.84 -14.44 -27.26
CA ASP A 146 -0.92 -15.23 -28.05
C ASP A 146 -1.46 -15.56 -29.44
N THR A 147 -0.53 -15.79 -30.38
CA THR A 147 -0.83 -16.37 -31.69
C THR A 147 0.22 -17.39 -32.09
N ASN A 148 -0.20 -18.44 -32.78
CA ASN A 148 0.69 -19.44 -33.36
C ASN A 148 0.03 -20.02 -34.63
N SER A 149 0.80 -20.73 -35.45
CA SER A 149 0.31 -21.33 -36.69
C SER A 149 0.91 -22.71 -36.91
N VAL A 150 0.12 -23.60 -37.50
CA VAL A 150 0.54 -24.97 -37.85
C VAL A 150 -0.13 -25.39 -39.15
N SER A 151 0.54 -26.23 -39.93
CA SER A 151 -0.06 -26.85 -41.12
C SER A 151 -0.98 -28.02 -40.73
N GLU A 152 -1.97 -28.31 -41.57
CA GLU A 152 -2.87 -29.46 -41.37
C GLU A 152 -2.10 -30.77 -41.17
N GLY A 153 -2.54 -31.59 -40.21
CA GLY A 153 -1.91 -32.87 -39.86
C GLY A 153 -0.58 -32.74 -39.11
N SER A 154 -0.21 -31.53 -38.69
CA SER A 154 1.01 -31.26 -37.93
C SER A 154 0.69 -30.78 -36.50
N GLN A 155 1.72 -30.73 -35.66
CA GLN A 155 1.64 -30.25 -34.28
C GLN A 155 2.54 -29.03 -34.09
N VAL A 156 2.10 -28.11 -33.22
CA VAL A 156 2.90 -26.99 -32.73
C VAL A 156 2.81 -26.91 -31.20
N SER A 157 3.81 -26.32 -30.58
CA SER A 157 3.88 -26.09 -29.13
C SER A 157 4.27 -24.66 -28.82
N GLY A 158 3.92 -24.19 -27.62
CA GLY A 158 4.34 -22.89 -27.09
C GLY A 158 4.00 -22.77 -25.61
N ASN A 159 4.00 -21.53 -25.11
CA ASN A 159 3.62 -21.19 -23.75
C ASN A 159 2.87 -19.85 -23.70
N VAL A 160 1.61 -19.87 -23.25
CA VAL A 160 0.74 -18.68 -23.19
C VAL A 160 1.18 -17.63 -22.15
N LEU A 161 2.05 -18.00 -21.21
CA LEU A 161 2.51 -17.07 -20.17
C LEU A 161 3.77 -16.30 -20.59
N THR A 162 4.55 -16.85 -21.52
CA THR A 162 5.92 -16.38 -21.78
C THR A 162 6.21 -16.09 -23.24
N ASP A 163 5.45 -16.66 -24.17
CA ASP A 163 5.67 -16.39 -25.59
C ASP A 163 5.16 -14.99 -25.94
N GLY A 164 5.79 -14.33 -26.92
CA GLY A 164 5.41 -12.97 -27.31
C GLY A 164 5.57 -11.95 -26.17
N THR A 165 4.47 -11.29 -25.80
CA THR A 165 4.42 -10.41 -24.63
C THR A 165 3.99 -11.25 -23.43
N ALA A 166 4.86 -11.42 -22.45
CA ALA A 166 4.57 -12.23 -21.27
C ALA A 166 3.37 -11.70 -20.48
N ASP A 167 2.60 -12.63 -19.91
CA ASP A 167 1.56 -12.33 -18.95
C ASP A 167 2.15 -11.75 -17.66
N VAL A 168 1.36 -10.90 -17.00
CA VAL A 168 1.69 -10.31 -15.71
C VAL A 168 0.78 -10.93 -14.67
N LEU A 169 1.34 -11.55 -13.63
CA LEU A 169 0.56 -12.28 -12.62
C LEU A 169 0.08 -11.40 -11.47
N GLY A 170 0.60 -10.18 -11.38
CA GLY A 170 0.44 -9.33 -10.20
C GLY A 170 1.41 -9.72 -9.08
N ALA A 171 1.44 -8.92 -8.02
CA ALA A 171 2.39 -9.06 -6.91
C ALA A 171 2.29 -10.40 -6.15
N ASP A 172 1.09 -10.99 -6.08
CA ASP A 172 0.83 -12.28 -5.43
C ASP A 172 1.39 -13.48 -6.22
N GLY A 173 1.65 -13.28 -7.51
CA GLY A 173 2.12 -14.32 -8.42
C GLY A 173 1.07 -15.37 -8.77
N ALA A 174 1.53 -16.55 -9.15
CA ALA A 174 0.66 -17.64 -9.58
C ALA A 174 -0.06 -18.31 -8.41
N ALA A 175 -1.33 -18.66 -8.60
CA ALA A 175 -2.07 -19.50 -7.67
C ALA A 175 -1.38 -20.87 -7.46
N PRO A 176 -1.58 -21.52 -6.30
CA PRO A 176 -1.12 -22.88 -6.07
C PRO A 176 -1.67 -23.84 -7.15
N GLY A 177 -0.78 -24.39 -7.97
CA GLY A 177 -1.13 -25.27 -9.09
C GLY A 177 -0.82 -24.69 -10.48
N GLY A 178 -0.53 -23.40 -10.59
CA GLY A 178 -0.13 -22.72 -11.83
C GLY A 178 -0.97 -21.47 -12.12
N ALA A 179 -0.47 -20.62 -13.01
CA ALA A 179 -1.11 -19.35 -13.36
C ALA A 179 -2.34 -19.54 -14.28
N VAL A 180 -2.32 -20.56 -15.14
CA VAL A 180 -3.48 -20.87 -15.98
C VAL A 180 -4.47 -21.69 -15.16
N THR A 181 -5.70 -21.20 -15.04
CA THR A 181 -6.77 -21.83 -14.23
C THR A 181 -7.79 -22.60 -15.07
N GLY A 182 -7.89 -22.31 -16.37
CA GLY A 182 -8.69 -23.09 -17.29
C GLY A 182 -8.60 -22.66 -18.74
N VAL A 183 -9.21 -23.47 -19.61
CA VAL A 183 -9.32 -23.21 -21.05
C VAL A 183 -10.67 -23.69 -21.59
N ALA A 184 -11.17 -23.00 -22.61
CA ALA A 184 -12.44 -23.28 -23.29
C ALA A 184 -12.36 -22.86 -24.75
N THR A 185 -13.21 -23.46 -25.61
CA THR A 185 -13.39 -22.99 -26.98
C THR A 185 -14.31 -21.77 -27.04
N GLY A 186 -14.16 -20.96 -28.10
CA GLY A 186 -15.00 -19.80 -28.36
C GLY A 186 -14.26 -18.47 -28.16
N SER A 187 -15.03 -17.38 -28.02
CA SER A 187 -14.51 -16.01 -27.99
C SER A 187 -15.01 -15.19 -26.79
N ASN A 188 -15.56 -15.85 -25.76
CA ASN A 188 -16.06 -15.18 -24.56
C ASN A 188 -14.89 -14.85 -23.62
N VAL A 189 -14.60 -13.57 -23.45
CA VAL A 189 -13.56 -13.05 -22.55
C VAL A 189 -14.14 -12.32 -21.34
N SER A 190 -15.47 -12.33 -21.18
CA SER A 190 -16.17 -11.64 -20.08
C SER A 190 -16.38 -12.53 -18.86
N ASN A 191 -16.13 -13.83 -18.98
CA ASN A 191 -16.33 -14.80 -17.91
C ASN A 191 -15.04 -15.59 -17.68
N PRO A 192 -14.57 -15.72 -16.43
CA PRO A 192 -13.44 -16.59 -16.12
C PRO A 192 -13.69 -18.03 -16.58
N VAL A 193 -12.64 -18.69 -17.04
CA VAL A 193 -12.67 -20.11 -17.42
C VAL A 193 -11.90 -20.92 -16.39
N SER A 194 -12.44 -22.07 -15.99
CA SER A 194 -11.78 -22.99 -15.06
C SER A 194 -11.82 -24.43 -15.56
N GLY A 195 -10.74 -25.17 -15.29
CA GLY A 195 -10.61 -26.59 -15.67
C GLY A 195 -10.17 -26.83 -17.11
N ASN A 196 -10.27 -28.09 -17.55
CA ASN A 196 -9.82 -28.58 -18.88
C ASN A 196 -8.31 -28.40 -19.17
N LEU A 197 -7.49 -28.32 -18.11
CA LEU A 197 -6.04 -28.26 -18.25
C LEU A 197 -5.43 -29.66 -18.30
N GLY A 198 -4.45 -29.84 -19.17
CA GLY A 198 -3.75 -31.09 -19.40
C GLY A 198 -4.63 -32.20 -19.97
N GLY A 199 -4.17 -33.45 -19.82
CA GLY A 199 -4.93 -34.65 -20.19
C GLY A 199 -5.23 -34.76 -21.69
N ALA A 200 -6.48 -35.08 -22.03
CA ALA A 200 -6.93 -35.30 -23.41
C ALA A 200 -7.02 -34.02 -24.24
N GLY A 201 -6.88 -32.85 -23.62
CA GLY A 201 -7.03 -31.55 -24.26
C GLY A 201 -8.48 -31.18 -24.60
N ILE A 202 -8.64 -30.03 -25.22
CA ILE A 202 -9.91 -29.47 -25.69
C ILE A 202 -9.96 -29.57 -27.21
N VAL A 203 -11.02 -30.19 -27.72
CA VAL A 203 -11.29 -30.30 -29.16
C VAL A 203 -11.86 -28.97 -29.66
N GLY A 204 -11.09 -28.31 -30.54
CA GLY A 204 -11.52 -27.17 -31.33
C GLY A 204 -12.10 -27.58 -32.69
N GLN A 205 -12.34 -26.59 -33.56
CA GLN A 205 -12.92 -26.82 -34.89
C GLN A 205 -11.98 -27.60 -35.82
N TYR A 206 -10.67 -27.38 -35.69
CA TYR A 206 -9.64 -27.88 -36.62
C TYR A 206 -8.54 -28.67 -35.93
N GLY A 207 -8.75 -29.13 -34.70
CA GLY A 207 -7.68 -29.78 -33.95
C GLY A 207 -7.92 -29.76 -32.44
N THR A 208 -6.96 -30.30 -31.69
CA THR A 208 -7.03 -30.43 -30.22
C THR A 208 -5.92 -29.63 -29.55
N LEU A 209 -6.27 -28.81 -28.55
CA LEU A 209 -5.35 -28.06 -27.70
C LEU A 209 -5.17 -28.76 -26.35
N VAL A 210 -3.94 -29.08 -25.97
CA VAL A 210 -3.59 -29.45 -24.59
C VAL A 210 -2.87 -28.26 -23.97
N LEU A 211 -3.48 -27.59 -22.99
CA LEU A 211 -2.86 -26.47 -22.25
C LEU A 211 -2.68 -26.88 -20.78
N ASN A 212 -1.48 -26.67 -20.25
CA ASN A 212 -1.14 -26.99 -18.87
C ASN A 212 -1.21 -25.75 -17.97
N ALA A 213 -1.32 -25.97 -16.66
CA ALA A 213 -1.40 -24.88 -15.67
C ALA A 213 -0.15 -23.98 -15.62
N ASN A 214 1.00 -24.48 -16.08
CA ASN A 214 2.24 -23.71 -16.23
C ASN A 214 2.34 -22.93 -17.55
N GLY A 215 1.25 -22.84 -18.31
CA GLY A 215 1.16 -22.11 -19.57
C GLY A 215 1.62 -22.89 -20.80
N SER A 216 2.39 -23.96 -20.64
CA SER A 216 2.85 -24.76 -21.79
C SER A 216 1.68 -25.44 -22.49
N TYR A 217 1.69 -25.40 -23.83
CA TYR A 217 0.66 -26.04 -24.64
C TYR A 217 1.21 -26.79 -25.86
N THR A 218 0.39 -27.73 -26.34
CA THR A 218 0.51 -28.32 -27.68
C THR A 218 -0.82 -28.23 -28.41
N TYR A 219 -0.77 -27.94 -29.71
CA TYR A 219 -1.93 -27.96 -30.60
C TYR A 219 -1.67 -28.89 -31.77
N THR A 220 -2.60 -29.83 -32.01
CA THR A 220 -2.53 -30.79 -33.12
C THR A 220 -3.68 -30.52 -34.07
N ALA A 221 -3.36 -30.15 -35.32
CA ALA A 221 -4.32 -29.86 -36.39
C ALA A 221 -4.80 -31.11 -37.13
#